data_AF-A0A8C0V0W4-F1
#
_entry.id   AF-A0A8C0V0W4-F1
#
_cell.length_a   1.000
_cell.length_b   1.000
_cell.length_c   1.000
_cell.angle_alpha   90.00
_cell.angle_beta   90.00
_cell.angle_gamma   90.00
#
_symmetry.space_group_name_H-M   'P 1'
#
loop_
_entity.id
_entity.type
_entity.pdbx_description
1 polymer ?
#
loop_
_entity_poly.entity_id
_entity_poly.type
_entity_poly.pdbx_seq_one_letter_code
_entity_poly.pdbx_strand_id
1 'polypeptide(L)'
;MHYLGIPTSRAASLVVSDDDVWRDQFYNGNIKKERGAIVLRLAKSWFRIGSLEILAHSGELDLLRRLLDFIIQEHFPSIAMNDSNRYLEFFSTVMSETANLISLWMSVGFAHGVCNTDNFSLLSITIDYGPFGFMESYDPNFVPNTSDDERRYKIGNQASVGLFNLSKLLQALKPLLDPRQKQLASQILEGYGEHYYSRFTELFKTKLGLLGEKENDNYLIAFLLKIMEDTKADFTMTFRELSEITADQLKELHIPEEFWALQDLGKHKLFSEWVTMYLLRLKSNNNDSDAKRRTRMATVNPRYILRNWMAESAVQKANLNDFSEVQLLEQVLQHPFQRQEAAERAGYSLRPPAWAKHLKVSCSS
;
A
#
# COMPACT_ATOMS: atom_id res chain seq x y z
N MET A 1 -7.74 2.78 -1.24
CA MET A 1 -6.74 3.47 -0.39
C MET A 1 -7.41 4.32 0.70
N HIS A 2 -8.16 5.38 0.38
CA HIS A 2 -8.79 6.23 1.40
C HIS A 2 -9.67 5.46 2.41
N TYR A 3 -10.60 4.63 1.92
CA TYR A 3 -11.48 3.80 2.77
C TYR A 3 -10.77 2.61 3.43
N LEU A 4 -9.53 2.31 3.05
CA LEU A 4 -8.65 1.39 3.77
C LEU A 4 -7.90 2.10 4.92
N GLY A 5 -8.12 3.41 5.12
CA GLY A 5 -7.41 4.22 6.10
C GLY A 5 -6.00 4.63 5.70
N ILE A 6 -5.64 4.48 4.42
CA ILE A 6 -4.29 4.80 3.93
C ILE A 6 -4.25 6.23 3.36
N PRO A 7 -3.30 7.09 3.79
CA PRO A 7 -3.18 8.45 3.27
C PRO A 7 -3.00 8.47 1.74
N THR A 8 -3.83 9.26 1.06
CA THR A 8 -3.88 9.29 -0.41
C THR A 8 -4.51 10.59 -0.94
N SER A 9 -4.12 10.98 -2.16
CA SER A 9 -4.92 11.90 -2.98
C SER A 9 -6.31 11.31 -3.29
N ARG A 10 -7.28 12.19 -3.54
CA ARG A 10 -8.68 11.81 -3.81
C ARG A 10 -9.00 12.06 -5.28
N ALA A 11 -9.91 11.27 -5.83
CA ALA A 11 -10.57 11.55 -7.10
C ALA A 11 -11.97 12.08 -6.79
N ALA A 12 -12.32 13.24 -7.37
CA ALA A 12 -13.62 13.89 -7.17
C ALA A 12 -14.58 13.62 -8.33
N SER A 13 -14.06 13.58 -9.56
CA SER A 13 -14.84 13.26 -10.75
C SER A 13 -13.95 12.63 -11.82
N LEU A 14 -14.57 11.84 -12.69
CA LEU A 14 -13.98 11.31 -13.91
C LEU A 14 -14.90 11.69 -15.08
N VAL A 15 -14.34 12.35 -16.09
CA VAL A 15 -15.07 12.73 -17.31
C VAL A 15 -14.38 12.04 -18.48
N VAL A 16 -15.16 11.35 -19.31
CA VAL A 16 -14.69 10.71 -20.53
C VAL A 16 -15.18 11.52 -21.73
N SER A 17 -14.31 11.81 -22.68
CA SER A 17 -14.66 12.45 -23.95
C SER A 17 -14.63 11.46 -25.11
N ASP A 18 -15.10 11.91 -26.27
CA ASP A 18 -14.99 11.17 -27.53
C ASP A 18 -13.73 11.53 -28.31
N ASP A 19 -12.82 12.31 -27.71
CA ASP A 19 -11.54 12.67 -28.32
C ASP A 19 -10.62 11.45 -28.35
N ASP A 20 -10.00 11.21 -29.51
CA ASP A 20 -9.01 10.15 -29.67
C ASP A 20 -7.66 10.58 -29.07
N VAL A 21 -7.12 9.72 -28.20
CA VAL A 21 -5.76 9.82 -27.68
C VAL A 21 -4.97 8.61 -28.15
N TRP A 22 -3.87 8.86 -28.86
CA TRP A 22 -2.98 7.78 -29.31
C TRP A 22 -2.05 7.34 -28.17
N ARG A 23 -2.02 6.04 -27.90
CA ARG A 23 -1.20 5.42 -26.87
C ARG A 23 -0.56 4.12 -27.37
N ASP A 24 0.71 3.94 -27.03
CA ASP A 24 1.35 2.64 -27.05
C ASP A 24 1.37 2.12 -25.62
N GLN A 25 0.32 1.39 -25.25
CA GLN A 25 0.10 0.97 -23.87
C GLN A 25 1.31 0.21 -23.32
N PHE A 26 2.00 -0.61 -24.12
CA PHE A 26 3.09 -1.46 -23.62
C PHE A 26 4.47 -1.06 -24.15
N TYR A 27 4.61 0.11 -24.76
CA TYR A 27 5.85 0.59 -25.38
C TYR A 27 6.47 -0.43 -26.37
N ASN A 28 5.62 -1.15 -27.11
CA ASN A 28 6.05 -2.23 -28.01
C ASN A 28 5.83 -1.91 -29.50
N GLY A 29 5.52 -0.66 -29.82
CA GLY A 29 5.22 -0.15 -31.15
C GLY A 29 3.76 -0.31 -31.59
N ASN A 30 2.91 -0.99 -30.82
CA ASN A 30 1.50 -1.20 -31.18
C ASN A 30 0.62 -0.07 -30.66
N ILE A 31 0.65 1.06 -31.36
CA ILE A 31 -0.15 2.24 -31.03
C ILE A 31 -1.65 1.94 -31.27
N LYS A 32 -2.48 2.25 -30.27
CA LYS A 32 -3.93 2.20 -30.34
C LYS A 32 -4.53 3.56 -30.03
N LYS A 33 -5.76 3.78 -30.52
CA LYS A 33 -6.60 4.90 -30.10
C LYS A 33 -7.34 4.50 -28.83
N GLU A 34 -7.31 5.39 -27.85
CA GLU A 34 -8.10 5.31 -26.64
C GLU A 34 -8.90 6.61 -26.48
N ARG A 35 -9.96 6.58 -25.68
CA ARG A 35 -10.75 7.77 -25.40
C ARG A 35 -10.03 8.69 -24.42
N GLY A 36 -10.07 9.98 -24.68
CA GLY A 36 -9.64 10.99 -23.72
C GLY A 36 -10.46 10.91 -22.43
N ALA A 37 -9.79 11.02 -21.30
CA ALA A 37 -10.45 11.11 -20.00
C ALA A 37 -9.69 12.08 -19.07
N ILE A 38 -10.44 12.75 -18.20
CA ILE A 38 -9.93 13.70 -17.22
C ILE A 38 -10.42 13.30 -15.83
N VAL A 39 -9.48 13.15 -14.90
CA VAL A 39 -9.77 12.95 -13.48
C VAL A 39 -9.51 14.24 -12.70
N LEU A 40 -10.52 14.73 -11.98
CA LEU A 40 -10.34 15.83 -11.02
C LEU A 40 -9.74 15.26 -9.73
N ARG A 41 -8.46 15.53 -9.51
CA ARG A 41 -7.74 15.07 -8.32
C ARG A 41 -7.71 16.14 -7.23
N LEU A 42 -7.87 15.73 -5.98
CA LEU A 42 -7.80 16.58 -4.81
C LEU A 42 -6.72 16.08 -3.84
N ALA A 43 -5.90 17.00 -3.34
CA ALA A 43 -4.94 16.74 -2.28
C ALA A 43 -4.72 18.03 -1.49
N LYS A 44 -4.26 17.91 -0.24
CA LYS A 44 -3.87 19.09 0.55
C LYS A 44 -2.70 19.84 -0.10
N SER A 45 -1.83 19.11 -0.78
CA SER A 45 -0.65 19.64 -1.44
C SER A 45 -0.23 18.72 -2.59
N TRP A 46 0.47 19.30 -3.56
CA TRP A 46 1.07 18.60 -4.70
C TRP A 46 2.61 18.66 -4.69
N PHE A 47 3.20 19.20 -3.62
CA PHE A 47 4.66 19.22 -3.50
C PHE A 47 5.22 17.81 -3.29
N ARG A 48 6.30 17.55 -4.02
CA ARG A 48 6.98 16.26 -4.12
C ARG A 48 8.41 16.42 -3.64
N ILE A 49 9.11 15.32 -3.39
CA ILE A 49 10.56 15.36 -3.17
C ILE A 49 11.25 16.03 -4.37
N GLY A 50 10.83 15.68 -5.59
CA GLY A 50 11.32 16.29 -6.84
C GLY A 50 11.13 17.82 -6.92
N SER A 51 10.14 18.40 -6.24
CA SER A 51 9.93 19.85 -6.18
C SER A 51 11.07 20.59 -5.48
N LEU A 52 11.73 19.94 -4.51
CA LEU A 52 12.88 20.49 -3.81
C LEU A 52 14.19 20.11 -4.51
N GLU A 53 14.27 18.91 -5.08
CA GLU A 53 15.47 18.44 -5.80
C GLU A 53 15.83 19.36 -6.97
N ILE A 54 14.85 19.80 -7.76
CA ILE A 54 15.11 20.67 -8.92
C ILE A 54 15.76 22.00 -8.52
N LEU A 55 15.27 22.63 -7.45
CA LEU A 55 15.82 23.90 -6.96
C LEU A 55 17.21 23.73 -6.34
N ALA A 56 17.40 22.65 -5.58
CA ALA A 56 18.70 22.32 -5.01
C ALA A 56 19.74 22.01 -6.09
N HIS A 57 19.35 21.27 -7.13
CA HIS A 57 20.22 20.94 -8.27
C HIS A 57 20.63 22.18 -9.07
N SER A 58 19.69 23.11 -9.32
CA SER A 58 19.96 24.36 -10.02
C SER A 58 20.69 25.42 -9.16
N GLY A 59 20.96 25.14 -7.87
CA GLY A 59 21.62 26.08 -6.97
C GLY A 59 20.77 27.29 -6.57
N GLU A 60 19.44 27.23 -6.76
CA GLU A 60 18.50 28.31 -6.45
C GLU A 60 18.14 28.33 -4.96
N LEU A 61 19.15 28.49 -4.10
CA LEU A 61 19.02 28.25 -2.66
C LEU A 61 18.04 29.19 -1.94
N ASP A 62 17.92 30.45 -2.39
CA ASP A 62 16.96 31.39 -1.83
C ASP A 62 15.51 31.03 -2.18
N LEU A 63 15.27 30.53 -3.40
CA LEU A 63 13.95 30.05 -3.80
C LEU A 63 13.62 28.74 -3.08
N LEU A 64 14.59 27.83 -2.96
CA LEU A 64 14.45 26.60 -2.18
C LEU A 64 14.05 26.90 -0.72
N ARG A 65 14.73 27.87 -0.08
CA ARG A 65 14.41 28.31 1.29
C ARG A 65 12.98 28.84 1.39
N ARG A 66 12.59 29.74 0.49
CA ARG A 66 11.24 30.31 0.45
C ARG A 66 10.16 29.26 0.23
N LEU A 67 10.39 28.31 -0.68
CA LEU A 67 9.45 27.23 -0.95
C LEU A 67 9.31 26.30 0.26
N LEU A 68 10.43 25.92 0.88
CA LEU A 68 10.41 25.05 2.05
C LEU A 68 9.74 25.73 3.25
N ASP A 69 10.03 27.00 3.50
CA ASP A 69 9.37 27.78 4.56
C ASP A 69 7.85 27.85 4.32
N PHE A 70 7.40 28.08 3.07
CA PHE A 70 5.99 28.05 2.71
C PHE A 70 5.35 26.68 2.96
N ILE A 71 6.00 25.59 2.54
CA ILE A 71 5.50 24.23 2.74
C ILE A 71 5.33 23.92 4.23
N ILE A 72 6.33 24.26 5.06
CA ILE A 72 6.30 24.02 6.49
C ILE A 72 5.16 24.82 7.13
N GLN A 73 5.06 26.11 6.82
CA GLN A 73 4.03 26.99 7.35
C GLN A 73 2.61 26.51 7.04
N GLU A 74 2.35 26.08 5.80
CA GLU A 74 1.01 25.71 5.34
C GLU A 74 0.59 24.27 5.69
N HIS A 75 1.56 23.35 5.82
CA HIS A 75 1.27 21.92 5.90
C HIS A 75 1.82 21.22 7.13
N PHE A 76 2.71 21.86 7.88
CA PHE A 76 3.33 21.32 9.10
C PHE A 76 3.15 22.30 10.28
N PRO A 77 1.91 22.63 10.67
CA PRO A 77 1.64 23.69 11.67
C PRO A 77 2.19 23.39 13.07
N SER A 78 2.58 22.15 13.35
CA SER A 78 3.26 21.76 14.59
C SER A 78 4.73 22.21 14.65
N ILE A 79 5.34 22.55 13.51
CA ILE A 79 6.72 22.98 13.43
C ILE A 79 6.79 24.50 13.62
N ALA A 80 7.54 24.95 14.62
CA ALA A 80 7.68 26.37 14.90
C ALA A 80 8.60 27.05 13.87
N MET A 81 8.08 28.01 13.11
CA MET A 81 8.85 28.72 12.07
C MET A 81 10.07 29.48 12.62
N ASN A 82 10.05 29.88 13.89
CA ASN A 82 11.14 30.57 14.55
C ASN A 82 12.20 29.61 15.13
N ASP A 83 11.97 28.29 15.08
CA ASP A 83 12.97 27.32 15.51
C ASP A 83 14.09 27.19 14.46
N SER A 84 15.34 27.27 14.92
CA SER A 84 16.51 26.99 14.08
C SER A 84 16.49 25.60 13.45
N ASN A 85 15.83 24.62 14.08
CA ASN A 85 15.73 23.22 13.66
C ASN A 85 14.50 22.90 12.81
N ARG A 86 13.71 23.88 12.38
CA ARG A 86 12.47 23.63 11.61
C ARG A 86 12.65 22.71 10.39
N TYR A 87 13.77 22.81 9.67
CA TYR A 87 14.07 21.93 8.53
C TYR A 87 14.43 20.51 8.95
N LEU A 88 15.06 20.35 10.11
CA LEU A 88 15.37 19.05 10.70
C LEU A 88 14.08 18.37 11.19
N GLU A 89 13.19 19.12 11.86
CA GLU A 89 11.87 18.63 12.28
C GLU A 89 10.99 18.26 11.09
N PHE A 90 11.00 19.08 10.04
CA PHE A 90 10.33 18.78 8.78
C PHE A 90 10.85 17.45 8.21
N PHE A 91 12.16 17.30 8.06
CA PHE A 91 12.76 16.07 7.54
C PHE A 91 12.40 14.84 8.40
N SER A 92 12.47 14.97 9.73
CA SER A 92 12.10 13.91 10.68
C SER A 92 10.63 13.48 10.50
N THR A 93 9.73 14.46 10.36
CA THR A 93 8.30 14.22 10.15
C THR A 93 8.05 13.49 8.83
N VAL A 94 8.61 13.98 7.73
CA VAL A 94 8.46 13.34 6.41
C VAL A 94 9.05 11.93 6.38
N MET A 95 10.18 11.71 7.05
CA MET A 95 10.79 10.38 7.18
C MET A 95 9.85 9.40 7.89
N SER A 96 9.36 9.77 9.08
CA SER A 96 8.46 8.94 9.89
C SER A 96 7.14 8.64 9.16
N GLU A 97 6.51 9.67 8.59
CA GLU A 97 5.23 9.50 7.87
C GLU A 97 5.39 8.69 6.58
N THR A 98 6.53 8.80 5.90
CA THR A 98 6.82 7.97 4.71
C THR A 98 7.05 6.50 5.10
N ALA A 99 7.77 6.24 6.20
CA ALA A 99 7.91 4.88 6.73
C ALA A 99 6.54 4.27 7.12
N ASN A 100 5.67 5.06 7.74
CA ASN A 100 4.30 4.67 8.07
C ASN A 100 3.47 4.39 6.80
N LEU A 101 3.50 5.28 5.81
CA LEU A 101 2.79 5.11 4.53
C LEU A 101 3.18 3.81 3.83
N ILE A 102 4.48 3.53 3.72
CA ILE A 102 4.97 2.32 3.05
C ILE A 102 4.58 1.08 3.86
N SER A 103 4.66 1.13 5.19
CA SER A 103 4.18 0.03 6.05
C SER A 103 2.70 -0.26 5.83
N LEU A 104 1.87 0.78 5.67
CA LEU A 104 0.46 0.65 5.32
C LEU A 104 0.27 0.02 3.93
N TRP A 105 1.04 0.43 2.92
CA TRP A 105 1.02 -0.21 1.58
C TRP A 105 1.29 -1.71 1.68
N MET A 106 2.34 -2.08 2.41
CA MET A 106 2.72 -3.48 2.60
C MET A 106 1.64 -4.28 3.34
N SER A 107 0.94 -3.67 4.30
CA SER A 107 -0.10 -4.35 5.09
C SER A 107 -1.35 -4.75 4.30
N VAL A 108 -1.59 -4.10 3.15
CA VAL A 108 -2.70 -4.40 2.23
C VAL A 108 -2.23 -4.97 0.89
N GLY A 109 -0.94 -5.26 0.74
CA GLY A 109 -0.38 -5.82 -0.49
C GLY A 109 -0.39 -4.84 -1.66
N PHE A 110 -0.35 -3.53 -1.42
CA PHE A 110 -0.32 -2.51 -2.47
C PHE A 110 1.10 -2.30 -2.99
N ALA A 111 1.27 -2.50 -4.30
CA ALA A 111 2.47 -2.12 -5.04
C ALA A 111 2.16 -0.87 -5.90
N HIS A 112 2.93 0.20 -5.73
CA HIS A 112 2.72 1.45 -6.44
C HIS A 112 3.18 1.39 -7.91
N GLY A 113 4.26 0.64 -8.19
CA GLY A 113 4.78 0.42 -9.55
C GLY A 113 5.65 1.53 -10.15
N VAL A 114 5.63 2.76 -9.62
CA VAL A 114 6.49 3.88 -10.06
C VAL A 114 6.85 4.78 -8.87
N CYS A 115 7.82 4.34 -8.08
CA CYS A 115 8.26 5.03 -6.87
C CYS A 115 9.43 6.00 -7.15
N ASN A 116 9.33 6.81 -8.21
CA ASN A 116 10.30 7.89 -8.48
C ASN A 116 10.15 9.01 -7.42
N THR A 117 11.17 9.86 -7.25
CA THR A 117 11.16 10.93 -6.23
C THR A 117 10.10 12.00 -6.52
N ASP A 118 9.77 12.23 -7.79
CA ASP A 118 8.63 13.05 -8.19
C ASP A 118 7.29 12.42 -7.81
N ASN A 119 7.18 11.11 -7.61
CA ASN A 119 5.93 10.47 -7.13
C ASN A 119 5.84 10.35 -5.59
N PHE A 120 6.81 10.89 -4.86
CA PHE A 120 6.78 10.93 -3.39
C PHE A 120 6.30 12.30 -2.91
N SER A 121 5.08 12.34 -2.38
CA SER A 121 4.53 13.53 -1.74
C SER A 121 5.32 13.89 -0.47
N LEU A 122 5.59 15.18 -0.28
CA LEU A 122 6.17 15.67 0.98
C LEU A 122 5.23 15.50 2.18
N LEU A 123 3.92 15.32 1.95
CA LEU A 123 2.94 15.07 3.01
C LEU A 123 2.72 13.56 3.25
N SER A 124 3.55 12.71 2.64
CA SER A 124 3.48 11.24 2.78
C SER A 124 2.07 10.67 2.51
N ILE A 125 1.46 11.16 1.43
CA ILE A 125 0.23 10.61 0.86
C ILE A 125 0.53 9.87 -0.45
N THR A 126 -0.24 8.82 -0.72
CA THR A 126 -0.17 8.10 -2.01
C THR A 126 -0.67 9.01 -3.14
N ILE A 127 0.14 9.22 -4.17
CA ILE A 127 -0.19 10.02 -5.36
C ILE A 127 0.16 9.25 -6.63
N ASP A 128 -0.26 9.74 -7.79
CA ASP A 128 0.15 9.25 -9.12
C ASP A 128 -0.04 7.73 -9.31
N TYR A 129 -1.31 7.34 -9.22
CA TYR A 129 -1.79 6.01 -9.59
C TYR A 129 -1.63 5.79 -11.11
N GLY A 130 -0.58 5.09 -11.50
CA GLY A 130 -0.38 4.55 -12.85
C GLY A 130 -0.44 3.02 -12.81
N PRO A 131 0.69 2.32 -12.99
CA PRO A 131 0.72 0.86 -12.97
C PRO A 131 0.78 0.32 -11.54
N PHE A 132 -0.18 0.67 -10.70
CA PHE A 132 -0.30 0.10 -9.37
C PHE A 132 -0.96 -1.28 -9.44
N GLY A 133 -0.84 -2.04 -8.36
CA GLY A 133 -1.60 -3.28 -8.21
C GLY A 133 -1.70 -3.69 -6.75
N PHE A 134 -2.85 -4.28 -6.40
CA PHE A 134 -2.96 -5.04 -5.16
C PHE A 134 -2.59 -6.49 -5.46
N MET A 135 -1.64 -7.00 -4.69
CA MET A 135 -1.18 -8.38 -4.78
C MET A 135 -2.31 -9.36 -4.46
N GLU A 136 -2.55 -10.30 -5.36
CA GLU A 136 -3.54 -11.36 -5.19
C GLU A 136 -2.89 -12.52 -4.43
N SER A 137 -2.19 -13.42 -5.12
CA SER A 137 -1.30 -14.40 -4.46
C SER A 137 -0.10 -13.70 -3.83
N TYR A 138 0.26 -14.09 -2.61
CA TYR A 138 1.46 -13.54 -1.96
C TYR A 138 2.72 -13.87 -2.77
N ASP A 139 3.40 -12.82 -3.22
CA ASP A 139 4.67 -12.86 -3.92
C ASP A 139 5.48 -11.60 -3.56
N PRO A 140 6.57 -11.71 -2.78
CA PRO A 140 7.42 -10.56 -2.47
C PRO A 140 8.11 -9.96 -3.71
N ASN A 141 8.10 -10.68 -4.84
CA ASN A 141 8.59 -10.21 -6.12
C ASN A 141 7.49 -9.72 -7.07
N PHE A 142 6.25 -9.53 -6.58
CA PHE A 142 5.17 -8.97 -7.37
C PHE A 142 5.54 -7.60 -7.92
N VAL A 143 5.42 -7.44 -9.24
CA VAL A 143 5.61 -6.19 -9.97
C VAL A 143 4.32 -5.91 -10.75
N PRO A 144 3.59 -4.84 -10.42
CA PRO A 144 2.38 -4.49 -11.16
C PRO A 144 2.69 -3.86 -12.53
N ASN A 145 3.82 -3.17 -12.64
CA ASN A 145 4.24 -2.46 -13.84
C ASN A 145 5.01 -3.37 -14.79
N THR A 146 4.43 -3.68 -15.95
CA THR A 146 5.12 -4.50 -16.96
C THR A 146 6.25 -3.77 -17.69
N SER A 147 6.39 -2.45 -17.50
CA SER A 147 7.51 -1.67 -18.04
C SER A 147 8.70 -1.56 -17.08
N ASP A 148 8.60 -2.13 -15.87
CA ASP A 148 9.71 -2.22 -14.91
C ASP A 148 10.50 -3.52 -15.11
N ASP A 149 11.25 -3.58 -16.21
CA ASP A 149 12.02 -4.76 -16.62
C ASP A 149 13.06 -5.18 -15.55
N GLU A 150 13.65 -4.21 -14.86
CA GLU A 150 14.60 -4.42 -13.76
C GLU A 150 13.91 -4.80 -12.43
N ARG A 151 12.58 -4.74 -12.38
CA ARG A 151 11.76 -5.02 -11.19
C ARG A 151 12.17 -4.15 -10.00
N ARG A 152 12.60 -2.92 -10.27
CA ARG A 152 13.05 -1.93 -9.29
C ARG A 152 11.97 -1.66 -8.25
N TYR A 153 10.71 -1.57 -8.70
CA TYR A 153 9.54 -1.22 -7.92
C TYR A 153 8.67 -2.40 -7.53
N LYS A 154 9.24 -3.61 -7.48
CA LYS A 154 8.57 -4.78 -6.90
C LYS A 154 8.15 -4.50 -5.45
N ILE A 155 7.08 -5.16 -4.98
CA ILE A 155 6.49 -4.90 -3.66
C ILE A 155 7.52 -5.04 -2.52
N GLY A 156 8.39 -6.07 -2.57
CA GLY A 156 9.44 -6.29 -1.58
C GLY A 156 10.54 -5.22 -1.54
N ASN A 157 10.65 -4.37 -2.57
CA ASN A 157 11.62 -3.27 -2.61
C ASN A 157 11.04 -1.93 -2.15
N GLN A 158 9.72 -1.80 -1.92
CA GLN A 158 9.13 -0.47 -1.65
C GLN A 158 9.75 0.20 -0.42
N ALA A 159 10.10 -0.57 0.62
CA ALA A 159 10.77 -0.04 1.81
C ALA A 159 12.16 0.53 1.51
N SER A 160 12.98 -0.18 0.74
CA SER A 160 14.33 0.29 0.37
C SER A 160 14.28 1.46 -0.62
N VAL A 161 13.29 1.48 -1.52
CA VAL A 161 13.03 2.62 -2.42
C VAL A 161 12.58 3.85 -1.63
N GLY A 162 11.75 3.68 -0.61
CA GLY A 162 11.39 4.76 0.32
C GLY A 162 12.61 5.39 0.99
N LEU A 163 13.52 4.55 1.52
CA LEU A 163 14.79 5.01 2.09
C LEU A 163 15.63 5.78 1.06
N PHE A 164 15.73 5.25 -0.16
CA PHE A 164 16.45 5.91 -1.25
C PHE A 164 15.86 7.30 -1.55
N ASN A 165 14.54 7.42 -1.66
CA ASN A 165 13.88 8.71 -1.94
C ASN A 165 14.03 9.69 -0.78
N LEU A 166 13.96 9.23 0.48
CA LEU A 166 14.25 10.07 1.64
C LEU A 166 15.71 10.53 1.69
N SER A 167 16.65 9.71 1.22
CA SER A 167 18.05 10.13 1.06
C SER A 167 18.20 11.25 0.01
N LYS A 168 17.36 11.26 -1.03
CA LYS A 168 17.30 12.31 -2.04
C LYS A 168 16.68 13.60 -1.49
N LEU A 169 15.62 13.49 -0.70
CA LEU A 169 15.10 14.61 0.06
C LEU A 169 16.19 15.22 0.95
N LEU A 170 16.90 14.40 1.72
CA LEU A 170 18.00 14.89 2.56
C LEU A 170 19.08 15.58 1.74
N GLN A 171 19.47 15.04 0.58
CA GLN A 171 20.41 15.68 -0.34
C GLN A 171 19.94 17.07 -0.77
N ALA A 172 18.65 17.24 -1.11
CA ALA A 172 18.08 18.52 -1.48
C ALA A 172 18.06 19.53 -0.31
N LEU A 173 17.89 19.06 0.93
CA LEU A 173 17.87 19.92 2.12
C LEU A 173 19.27 20.34 2.60
N LYS A 174 20.30 19.53 2.36
CA LYS A 174 21.68 19.77 2.86
C LYS A 174 22.22 21.19 2.66
N PRO A 175 22.01 21.88 1.52
CA PRO A 175 22.49 23.25 1.35
C PRO A 175 21.91 24.26 2.35
N LEU A 176 20.74 23.97 2.94
CA LEU A 176 20.06 24.83 3.91
C LEU A 176 20.40 24.51 5.37
N LEU A 177 21.09 23.40 5.63
CA LEU A 177 21.40 22.90 6.96
C LEU A 177 22.81 23.31 7.42
N ASP A 178 22.95 23.66 8.69
CA ASP A 178 24.26 23.84 9.32
C ASP A 178 24.99 22.48 9.53
N PRO A 179 26.30 22.47 9.88
CA PRO A 179 27.04 21.22 10.07
C PRO A 179 26.45 20.27 11.11
N ARG A 180 25.91 20.78 12.21
CA ARG A 180 25.29 19.97 13.27
C ARG A 180 23.98 19.36 12.76
N GLN A 181 23.15 20.16 12.08
CA GLN A 181 21.89 19.69 11.51
C GLN A 181 22.09 18.61 10.45
N LYS A 182 23.15 18.72 9.62
CA LYS A 182 23.52 17.68 8.64
C LYS A 182 23.83 16.34 9.31
N GLN A 183 24.54 16.37 10.44
CA GLN A 183 24.85 15.18 11.21
C GLN A 183 23.58 14.56 11.81
N LEU A 184 22.75 15.36 12.47
CA LEU A 184 21.49 14.90 13.05
C LEU A 184 20.53 14.35 11.99
N ALA A 185 20.41 15.01 10.84
CA ALA A 185 19.54 14.54 9.76
C ALA A 185 20.02 13.20 9.17
N SER A 186 21.33 12.96 9.15
CA SER A 186 21.88 11.66 8.73
C SER A 186 21.53 10.56 9.73
N GLN A 187 21.62 10.84 11.04
CA GLN A 187 21.19 9.90 12.11
C GLN A 187 19.69 9.59 12.04
N ILE A 188 18.86 10.60 11.75
CA ILE A 188 17.41 10.40 11.53
C ILE A 188 17.17 9.44 10.36
N LEU A 189 17.89 9.63 9.24
CA LEU A 189 17.75 8.76 8.08
C LEU A 189 18.20 7.31 8.38
N GLU A 190 19.26 7.13 9.18
CA GLU A 190 19.73 5.81 9.64
C GLU A 190 18.65 5.06 10.43
N GLY A 191 17.81 5.77 11.19
CA GLY A 191 16.71 5.20 11.97
C GLY A 191 15.50 4.72 11.14
N TYR A 192 15.42 5.05 9.84
CA TYR A 192 14.26 4.70 9.00
C TYR A 192 13.90 3.21 9.03
N GLY A 193 14.91 2.33 9.00
CA GLY A 193 14.70 0.88 8.96
C GLY A 193 13.96 0.38 10.20
N GLU A 194 14.34 0.89 11.38
CA GLU A 194 13.70 0.55 12.65
C GLU A 194 12.26 1.07 12.71
N HIS A 195 12.03 2.32 12.29
CA HIS A 195 10.69 2.91 12.23
C HIS A 195 9.75 2.11 11.30
N TYR A 196 10.21 1.81 10.08
CA TYR A 196 9.45 1.00 9.14
C TYR A 196 9.15 -0.40 9.70
N TYR A 197 10.16 -1.11 10.21
CA TYR A 197 9.98 -2.48 10.66
C TYR A 197 9.09 -2.58 11.90
N SER A 198 9.23 -1.65 12.85
CA SER A 198 8.35 -1.56 14.01
C SER A 198 6.88 -1.39 13.60
N ARG A 199 6.61 -0.44 12.69
CA ARG A 199 5.26 -0.19 12.19
C ARG A 199 4.71 -1.35 11.37
N PHE A 200 5.52 -1.97 10.52
CA PHE A 200 5.17 -3.18 9.78
C PHE A 200 4.73 -4.29 10.74
N THR A 201 5.53 -4.59 11.76
CA THR A 201 5.21 -5.62 12.75
C THR A 201 3.91 -5.29 13.49
N GLU A 202 3.71 -4.05 13.93
CA GLU A 202 2.48 -3.62 14.59
C GLU A 202 1.23 -3.86 13.72
N LEU A 203 1.30 -3.50 12.43
CA LEU A 203 0.21 -3.71 11.48
C LEU A 203 -0.09 -5.20 11.29
N PHE A 204 0.93 -6.04 11.09
CA PHE A 204 0.72 -7.48 10.89
C PHE A 204 0.26 -8.20 12.16
N LYS A 205 0.71 -7.78 13.35
CA LYS A 205 0.15 -8.25 14.62
C LYS A 205 -1.35 -7.94 14.72
N THR A 206 -1.72 -6.72 14.34
CA THR A 206 -3.11 -6.27 14.35
C THR A 206 -3.96 -7.11 13.38
N LYS A 207 -3.44 -7.37 12.17
CA LYS A 207 -4.08 -8.27 11.18
C LYS A 207 -4.24 -9.70 11.68
N LEU A 208 -3.33 -10.18 12.53
CA LEU A 208 -3.40 -11.49 13.18
C LEU A 208 -4.24 -11.52 14.47
N GLY A 209 -4.74 -10.36 14.92
CA GLY A 209 -5.49 -10.25 16.16
C GLY A 209 -4.64 -10.42 17.42
N LEU A 210 -3.33 -10.21 17.36
CA LEU A 210 -2.44 -10.32 18.51
C LEU A 210 -2.49 -9.06 19.38
N LEU A 211 -2.54 -9.23 20.71
CA LEU A 211 -2.50 -8.14 21.68
C LEU A 211 -1.19 -8.16 22.48
N GLY A 212 -0.78 -6.98 22.96
CA GLY A 212 0.48 -6.79 23.68
C GLY A 212 1.73 -7.06 22.84
N GLU A 213 2.90 -7.08 23.46
CA GLU A 213 4.18 -7.34 22.80
C GLU A 213 4.83 -8.63 23.30
N LYS A 214 5.31 -9.44 22.36
CA LYS A 214 6.09 -10.65 22.62
C LYS A 214 7.21 -10.77 21.58
N GLU A 215 8.38 -11.21 22.02
CA GLU A 215 9.58 -11.32 21.17
C GLU A 215 9.37 -12.18 19.92
N ASN A 216 8.52 -13.21 20.00
CA ASN A 216 8.28 -14.17 18.92
C ASN A 216 7.23 -13.72 17.88
N ASP A 217 6.64 -12.53 18.01
CA ASP A 217 5.62 -12.02 17.07
C ASP A 217 6.20 -11.91 15.64
N ASN A 218 7.44 -11.44 15.52
CA ASN A 218 8.14 -11.31 14.25
C ASN A 218 8.31 -12.64 13.53
N TYR A 219 8.69 -13.69 14.26
CA TYR A 219 8.85 -15.03 13.70
C TYR A 219 7.51 -15.58 13.20
N LEU A 220 6.44 -15.42 13.97
CA LEU A 220 5.11 -15.89 13.61
C LEU A 220 4.58 -15.24 12.32
N ILE A 221 4.82 -13.92 12.17
CA ILE A 221 4.48 -13.17 10.97
C ILE A 221 5.31 -13.66 9.77
N ALA A 222 6.63 -13.73 9.91
CA ALA A 222 7.52 -14.19 8.87
C ALA A 222 7.19 -15.63 8.41
N PHE A 223 6.84 -16.50 9.36
CA PHE A 223 6.45 -17.87 9.08
C PHE A 223 5.14 -17.94 8.29
N LEU A 224 4.11 -17.15 8.65
CA LEU A 224 2.88 -17.06 7.85
C LEU A 224 3.18 -16.63 6.42
N LEU A 225 3.92 -15.52 6.27
CA LEU A 225 4.25 -14.97 4.96
C LEU A 225 5.05 -15.97 4.11
N LYS A 226 5.93 -16.76 4.73
CA LYS A 226 6.65 -17.82 4.02
C LYS A 226 5.72 -18.92 3.52
N ILE A 227 4.79 -19.38 4.36
CA ILE A 227 3.80 -20.39 3.96
C ILE A 227 2.92 -19.84 2.82
N MET A 228 2.52 -18.57 2.89
CA MET A 228 1.75 -17.91 1.82
C MET A 228 2.54 -17.85 0.50
N GLU A 229 3.86 -17.59 0.57
CA GLU A 229 4.73 -17.55 -0.61
C GLU A 229 4.82 -18.92 -1.31
N ASP A 230 5.02 -19.97 -0.51
CA ASP A 230 5.22 -21.34 -0.99
C ASP A 230 3.93 -21.95 -1.56
N THR A 231 2.78 -21.53 -1.04
CA THR A 231 1.45 -21.99 -1.50
C THR A 231 0.79 -21.09 -2.53
N LYS A 232 1.33 -19.87 -2.73
CA LYS A 232 0.69 -18.80 -3.50
C LYS A 232 -0.73 -18.47 -3.00
N ALA A 233 -0.97 -18.64 -1.70
CA ALA A 233 -2.23 -18.29 -1.06
C ALA A 233 -2.55 -16.80 -1.27
N ASP A 234 -3.83 -16.48 -1.40
CA ASP A 234 -4.28 -15.11 -1.62
C ASP A 234 -4.01 -14.25 -0.38
N PHE A 235 -3.32 -13.13 -0.58
CA PHE A 235 -2.86 -12.27 0.50
C PHE A 235 -4.02 -11.69 1.30
N THR A 236 -4.97 -11.07 0.62
CA THR A 236 -6.10 -10.41 1.29
C THR A 236 -7.02 -11.43 1.96
N MET A 237 -7.39 -12.47 1.22
CA MET A 237 -8.35 -13.46 1.70
C MET A 237 -7.76 -14.37 2.78
N THR A 238 -6.45 -14.65 2.79
CA THR A 238 -5.82 -15.37 3.92
C THR A 238 -6.06 -14.62 5.24
N PHE A 239 -5.78 -13.31 5.30
CA PHE A 239 -6.01 -12.54 6.52
C PHE A 239 -7.50 -12.36 6.83
N ARG A 240 -8.34 -12.21 5.80
CA ARG A 240 -9.78 -12.09 5.99
C ARG A 240 -10.40 -13.38 6.52
N GLU A 241 -10.06 -14.52 5.96
CA GLU A 241 -10.59 -15.82 6.40
C GLU A 241 -10.03 -16.20 7.78
N LEU A 242 -8.77 -15.87 8.09
CA LEU A 242 -8.24 -15.95 9.47
C LEU A 242 -9.06 -15.12 10.47
N SER A 243 -9.65 -14.01 10.03
CA SER A 243 -10.54 -13.19 10.87
C SER A 243 -11.93 -13.78 11.06
N GLU A 244 -12.37 -14.69 10.18
CA GLU A 244 -13.71 -15.25 10.16
C GLU A 244 -13.77 -16.66 10.79
N ILE A 245 -12.71 -17.47 10.62
CA ILE A 245 -12.58 -18.83 11.17
C ILE A 245 -12.44 -18.83 12.70
N THR A 246 -13.06 -19.82 13.35
CA THR A 246 -12.95 -19.97 14.82
C THR A 246 -11.63 -20.63 15.23
N ALA A 247 -11.19 -20.39 16.47
CA ALA A 247 -10.01 -21.05 17.02
C ALA A 247 -10.15 -22.59 17.04
N ASP A 248 -11.36 -23.11 17.27
CA ASP A 248 -11.62 -24.54 17.31
C ASP A 248 -11.52 -25.18 15.92
N GLN A 249 -12.10 -24.54 14.89
CA GLN A 249 -11.94 -24.97 13.49
C GLN A 249 -10.46 -25.00 13.07
N LEU A 250 -9.69 -23.96 13.41
CA LEU A 250 -8.25 -23.93 13.17
C LEU A 250 -7.53 -25.06 13.91
N LYS A 251 -7.84 -25.28 15.20
CA LYS A 251 -7.21 -26.31 16.03
C LYS A 251 -7.45 -27.72 15.49
N GLU A 252 -8.65 -27.98 14.98
CA GLU A 252 -9.02 -29.25 14.35
C GLU A 252 -8.52 -29.37 12.91
N LEU A 253 -7.91 -28.31 12.36
CA LEU A 253 -7.54 -28.18 10.95
C LEU A 253 -8.75 -28.42 10.01
N HIS A 254 -9.96 -28.20 10.52
CA HIS A 254 -11.19 -28.29 9.77
C HIS A 254 -11.49 -26.93 9.13
N ILE A 255 -10.88 -26.69 7.97
CA ILE A 255 -11.10 -25.48 7.19
C ILE A 255 -12.37 -25.69 6.35
N PRO A 256 -13.40 -24.81 6.45
CA PRO A 256 -14.56 -24.83 5.55
C PRO A 256 -14.18 -24.60 4.09
N GLU A 257 -15.01 -25.07 3.15
CA GLU A 257 -14.74 -24.95 1.70
C GLU A 257 -14.76 -23.50 1.22
N GLU A 258 -15.61 -22.66 1.82
CA GLU A 258 -15.72 -21.24 1.52
C GLU A 258 -14.46 -20.43 1.88
N PHE A 259 -13.61 -20.96 2.76
CA PHE A 259 -12.33 -20.35 3.13
C PHE A 259 -11.22 -20.84 2.21
N TRP A 260 -11.40 -20.56 0.92
CA TRP A 260 -10.57 -21.10 -0.15
C TRP A 260 -9.09 -20.64 -0.08
N ALA A 261 -8.81 -19.47 0.50
CA ALA A 261 -7.43 -19.01 0.67
C ALA A 261 -6.72 -19.77 1.80
N LEU A 262 -7.43 -20.07 2.89
CA LEU A 262 -6.94 -20.96 3.95
C LEU A 262 -6.82 -22.41 3.49
N GLN A 263 -7.69 -22.88 2.59
CA GLN A 263 -7.52 -24.19 1.95
C GLN A 263 -6.20 -24.26 1.17
N ASP A 264 -5.84 -23.21 0.42
CA ASP A 264 -4.57 -23.15 -0.29
C ASP A 264 -3.38 -23.11 0.67
N LEU A 265 -3.47 -22.26 1.70
CA LEU A 265 -2.46 -22.16 2.74
C LEU A 265 -2.25 -23.51 3.46
N GLY A 266 -3.34 -24.23 3.71
CA GLY A 266 -3.37 -25.54 4.37
C GLY A 266 -2.70 -26.67 3.62
N LYS A 267 -2.43 -26.51 2.31
CA LYS A 267 -1.65 -27.47 1.51
C LYS A 267 -0.18 -27.50 1.92
N HIS A 268 0.31 -26.47 2.62
CA HIS A 268 1.69 -26.43 3.07
C HIS A 268 1.94 -27.43 4.19
N LYS A 269 3.02 -28.21 4.08
CA LYS A 269 3.41 -29.22 5.07
C LYS A 269 3.64 -28.68 6.49
N LEU A 270 3.90 -27.38 6.63
CA LEU A 270 4.13 -26.72 7.92
C LEU A 270 2.91 -25.91 8.43
N PHE A 271 1.74 -26.05 7.79
CA PHE A 271 0.56 -25.29 8.19
C PHE A 271 0.10 -25.64 9.61
N SER A 272 0.10 -26.92 9.98
CA SER A 272 -0.25 -27.40 11.33
C SER A 272 0.63 -26.79 12.43
N GLU A 273 1.93 -26.67 12.16
CA GLU A 273 2.93 -26.12 13.05
C GLU A 273 2.68 -24.62 13.23
N TRP A 274 2.44 -23.90 12.14
CA TRP A 274 2.09 -22.49 12.20
C TRP A 274 0.80 -22.24 12.98
N VAL A 275 -0.26 -23.03 12.73
CA VAL A 275 -1.53 -22.94 13.48
C VAL A 275 -1.29 -23.19 14.97
N THR A 276 -0.48 -24.18 15.32
CA THR A 276 -0.13 -24.46 16.72
C THR A 276 0.55 -23.26 17.39
N MET A 277 1.52 -22.64 16.72
CA MET A 277 2.19 -21.44 17.22
C MET A 277 1.25 -20.24 17.33
N TYR A 278 0.39 -20.04 16.34
CA TYR A 278 -0.60 -18.96 16.31
C TYR A 278 -1.59 -19.07 17.46
N LEU A 279 -2.19 -20.25 17.66
CA LEU A 279 -3.14 -20.49 18.75
C LEU A 279 -2.47 -20.40 20.12
N LEU A 280 -1.23 -20.87 20.28
CA LEU A 280 -0.46 -20.68 21.52
C LEU A 280 -0.23 -19.19 21.79
N ARG A 281 0.13 -18.42 20.77
CA ARG A 281 0.31 -16.97 20.92
C ARG A 281 -1.00 -16.26 21.25
N LEU A 282 -2.12 -16.64 20.65
CA LEU A 282 -3.44 -16.07 20.97
C LEU A 282 -3.85 -16.31 22.42
N LYS A 283 -3.50 -17.46 23.03
CA LYS A 283 -3.78 -17.72 24.45
C LYS A 283 -3.14 -16.71 25.40
N SER A 284 -2.07 -16.02 24.98
CA SER A 284 -1.45 -14.96 25.77
C SER A 284 -2.18 -13.60 25.69
N ASN A 285 -3.19 -13.47 24.82
CA ASN A 285 -4.13 -12.34 24.86
C ASN A 285 -5.09 -12.55 26.05
N ASN A 286 -4.64 -12.20 27.26
CA ASN A 286 -5.45 -12.35 28.48
C ASN A 286 -6.85 -11.74 28.30
N ASN A 287 -7.90 -12.50 28.65
CA ASN A 287 -9.31 -12.08 28.57
C ASN A 287 -9.83 -11.71 27.15
N ASP A 288 -9.17 -12.18 26.09
CA ASP A 288 -9.63 -12.03 24.70
C ASP A 288 -10.38 -13.28 24.25
N SER A 289 -11.69 -13.13 23.98
CA SER A 289 -12.50 -14.24 23.45
C SER A 289 -12.32 -14.37 21.94
N ASP A 290 -12.59 -15.56 21.40
CA ASP A 290 -12.57 -15.80 19.95
C ASP A 290 -13.46 -14.81 19.19
N ALA A 291 -14.67 -14.53 19.69
CA ALA A 291 -15.57 -13.54 19.09
C ALA A 291 -14.99 -12.11 19.09
N LYS A 292 -14.30 -11.69 20.16
CA LYS A 292 -13.62 -10.39 20.23
C LYS A 292 -12.44 -10.33 19.25
N ARG A 293 -11.63 -11.39 19.17
CA ARG A 293 -10.55 -11.52 18.20
C ARG A 293 -11.07 -11.35 16.78
N ARG A 294 -12.08 -12.15 16.40
CA ARG A 294 -12.68 -12.13 15.05
C ARG A 294 -13.26 -10.77 14.70
N THR A 295 -14.00 -10.15 15.62
CA THR A 295 -14.55 -8.79 15.43
C THR A 295 -13.44 -7.77 15.14
N ARG A 296 -12.39 -7.74 15.98
CA ARG A 296 -11.27 -6.81 15.83
C ARG A 296 -10.46 -7.06 14.55
N MET A 297 -10.26 -8.32 14.16
CA MET A 297 -9.55 -8.64 12.92
C MET A 297 -10.39 -8.25 11.69
N ALA A 298 -11.71 -8.43 11.73
CA ALA A 298 -12.59 -8.10 10.61
C ALA A 298 -12.66 -6.59 10.31
N THR A 299 -12.34 -5.72 11.28
CA THR A 299 -12.29 -4.26 11.07
C THR A 299 -10.99 -3.77 10.43
N VAL A 300 -9.94 -4.60 10.40
CA VAL A 300 -8.61 -4.24 9.87
C VAL A 300 -8.18 -5.09 8.67
N ASN A 301 -8.79 -6.26 8.48
CA ASN A 301 -8.57 -7.12 7.32
C ASN A 301 -9.69 -6.88 6.30
N PRO A 302 -9.41 -6.19 5.19
CA PRO A 302 -10.42 -5.92 4.19
C PRO A 302 -10.90 -7.23 3.57
N ARG A 303 -12.18 -7.28 3.24
CA ARG A 303 -12.76 -8.33 2.40
C ARG A 303 -12.62 -7.99 0.92
N TYR A 304 -12.65 -6.71 0.59
CA TYR A 304 -12.56 -6.23 -0.78
C TYR A 304 -11.39 -5.24 -0.95
N ILE A 305 -10.59 -5.49 -1.98
CA ILE A 305 -9.53 -4.62 -2.49
C ILE A 305 -9.75 -4.44 -3.98
N LEU A 306 -9.26 -3.35 -4.57
CA LEU A 306 -9.36 -3.13 -6.01
C LEU A 306 -8.36 -4.02 -6.75
N ARG A 307 -8.75 -5.27 -7.03
CA ARG A 307 -7.94 -6.20 -7.81
C ARG A 307 -7.88 -5.73 -9.26
N ASN A 308 -6.77 -5.99 -9.96
CA ASN A 308 -6.59 -5.51 -11.33
C ASN A 308 -7.68 -6.02 -12.28
N TRP A 309 -8.16 -7.27 -12.10
CA TRP A 309 -9.25 -7.80 -12.92
C TRP A 309 -10.59 -7.11 -12.69
N MET A 310 -10.83 -6.59 -11.48
CA MET A 310 -12.04 -5.81 -11.18
C MET A 310 -11.99 -4.48 -11.92
N ALA A 311 -10.84 -3.80 -11.85
CA ALA A 311 -10.60 -2.57 -12.59
C ALA A 311 -10.75 -2.78 -14.10
N GLU A 312 -10.13 -3.84 -14.64
CA GLU A 312 -10.23 -4.18 -16.06
C GLU A 312 -11.68 -4.48 -16.48
N SER A 313 -12.42 -5.27 -15.71
CA SER A 313 -13.85 -5.54 -15.96
C SER A 313 -14.67 -4.25 -16.05
N ALA A 314 -14.39 -3.29 -15.16
CA ALA A 314 -15.06 -2.00 -15.16
C ALA A 314 -14.65 -1.12 -16.35
N VAL A 315 -13.36 -1.11 -16.72
CA VAL A 315 -12.86 -0.41 -17.90
C VAL A 315 -13.49 -0.96 -19.18
N GLN A 316 -13.57 -2.29 -19.33
CA GLN A 316 -14.19 -2.93 -20.50
C GLN A 316 -15.65 -2.53 -20.67
N LYS A 317 -16.44 -2.49 -19.60
CA LYS A 317 -17.82 -2.00 -19.64
C LYS A 317 -17.91 -0.50 -19.90
N ALA A 318 -17.06 0.30 -19.26
CA ALA A 318 -17.02 1.75 -19.45
C ALA A 318 -16.68 2.14 -20.89
N ASN A 319 -15.84 1.36 -21.58
CA ASN A 319 -15.56 1.53 -23.02
C ASN A 319 -16.80 1.32 -23.91
N LEU A 320 -17.79 0.57 -23.42
CA LEU A 320 -19.11 0.40 -24.05
C LEU A 320 -20.15 1.39 -23.52
N ASN A 321 -19.72 2.45 -22.83
CA ASN A 321 -20.55 3.43 -22.13
C ASN A 321 -21.45 2.84 -21.03
N ASP A 322 -21.11 1.66 -20.51
CA ASP A 322 -21.73 1.07 -19.33
C ASP A 322 -20.86 1.32 -18.09
N PHE A 323 -21.29 2.26 -17.25
CA PHE A 323 -20.58 2.62 -16.01
C PHE A 323 -21.09 1.88 -14.77
N SER A 324 -21.98 0.89 -14.93
CA SER A 324 -22.58 0.17 -13.80
C SER A 324 -21.55 -0.52 -12.91
N GLU A 325 -20.51 -1.11 -13.50
CA GLU A 325 -19.44 -1.78 -12.76
C GLU A 325 -18.55 -0.78 -12.01
N VAL A 326 -18.28 0.39 -12.59
CA VAL A 326 -17.53 1.47 -11.92
C VAL A 326 -18.30 1.92 -10.68
N GLN A 327 -19.62 2.12 -10.80
CA GLN A 327 -20.49 2.51 -9.69
C GLN A 327 -20.55 1.43 -8.60
N LEU A 328 -20.65 0.16 -9.00
CA LEU A 328 -20.64 -0.96 -8.06
C LEU A 328 -19.31 -1.04 -7.31
N LEU A 329 -18.17 -0.94 -8.01
CA LEU A 329 -16.85 -0.93 -7.37
C LEU A 329 -16.69 0.25 -6.42
N GLU A 330 -17.15 1.44 -6.79
CA GLU A 330 -17.13 2.60 -5.91
C GLU A 330 -17.89 2.30 -4.61
N GLN A 331 -19.14 1.84 -4.69
CA GLN A 331 -19.95 1.49 -3.52
C GLN A 331 -19.27 0.42 -2.64
N VAL A 332 -18.74 -0.64 -3.26
CA VAL A 332 -18.10 -1.74 -2.54
C VAL A 332 -16.85 -1.26 -1.81
N LEU A 333 -16.01 -0.47 -2.48
CA LEU A 333 -14.73 0.00 -1.95
C LEU A 333 -14.89 1.15 -0.94
N GLN A 334 -16.08 1.72 -0.77
CA GLN A 334 -16.41 2.62 0.34
C GLN A 334 -16.51 1.87 1.68
N HIS A 335 -16.84 0.58 1.65
CA HIS A 335 -16.97 -0.28 2.85
C HIS A 335 -16.16 -1.58 2.73
N PRO A 336 -14.82 -1.50 2.54
CA PRO A 336 -14.01 -2.66 2.13
C PRO A 336 -13.91 -3.76 3.19
N PHE A 337 -14.23 -3.45 4.45
CA PHE A 337 -14.20 -4.39 5.58
C PHE A 337 -15.54 -5.09 5.85
N GLN A 338 -16.63 -4.54 5.30
CA GLN A 338 -17.98 -5.05 5.54
C GLN A 338 -18.34 -6.05 4.43
N ARG A 339 -18.96 -7.16 4.79
CA ARG A 339 -19.49 -8.11 3.79
C ARG A 339 -20.70 -7.50 3.10
N GLN A 340 -20.73 -7.55 1.78
CA GLN A 340 -21.77 -6.90 0.97
C GLN A 340 -22.34 -7.89 -0.05
N GLU A 341 -23.65 -8.13 0.00
CA GLU A 341 -24.31 -9.15 -0.84
C GLU A 341 -24.11 -8.90 -2.35
N ALA A 342 -24.13 -7.64 -2.79
CA ALA A 342 -23.87 -7.29 -4.19
C ALA A 342 -22.44 -7.67 -4.63
N ALA A 343 -21.44 -7.44 -3.78
CA ALA A 343 -20.05 -7.80 -4.05
C ALA A 343 -19.84 -9.33 -4.06
N GLU A 344 -20.51 -10.05 -3.15
CA GLU A 344 -20.47 -11.52 -3.13
C GLU A 344 -21.08 -12.11 -4.41
N ARG A 345 -22.23 -11.58 -4.86
CA ARG A 345 -22.87 -12.00 -6.12
C ARG A 345 -22.01 -11.68 -7.35
N ALA A 346 -21.27 -10.58 -7.32
CA ALA A 346 -20.30 -10.23 -8.36
C ALA A 346 -18.99 -11.05 -8.30
N GLY A 347 -18.82 -11.89 -7.27
CA GLY A 347 -17.62 -12.73 -7.10
C GLY A 347 -16.39 -11.98 -6.61
N TYR A 348 -16.53 -10.77 -6.04
CA TYR A 348 -15.40 -9.93 -5.66
C TYR A 348 -14.56 -10.47 -4.49
N SER A 349 -15.09 -11.41 -3.71
CA SER A 349 -14.34 -12.15 -2.67
C SER A 349 -13.85 -13.53 -3.13
N LEU A 350 -14.12 -13.92 -4.37
CA LEU A 350 -13.72 -15.21 -4.92
C LEU A 350 -12.31 -15.15 -5.51
N ARG A 351 -11.82 -16.33 -5.90
CA ARG A 351 -10.58 -16.44 -6.66
C ARG A 351 -10.63 -15.56 -7.91
N PRO A 352 -9.50 -14.95 -8.31
CA PRO A 352 -9.42 -14.23 -9.57
C PRO A 352 -9.86 -15.14 -10.73
N PRO A 353 -10.64 -14.61 -11.69
CA PRO A 353 -11.10 -15.42 -12.80
C PRO A 353 -9.92 -15.89 -13.66
N ALA A 354 -10.05 -17.03 -14.35
CA ALA A 354 -8.92 -17.64 -15.05
C ALA A 354 -8.24 -16.73 -16.09
N TRP A 355 -9.02 -15.87 -16.77
CA TRP A 355 -8.53 -14.90 -17.74
C TRP A 355 -7.66 -13.79 -17.12
N ALA A 356 -7.85 -13.49 -15.82
CA ALA A 356 -7.11 -12.43 -15.13
C ALA A 356 -5.61 -12.73 -15.01
N LYS A 357 -5.21 -14.01 -15.09
CA LYS A 357 -3.80 -14.43 -14.98
C LYS A 357 -2.89 -13.83 -16.06
N HIS A 358 -3.46 -13.34 -17.15
CA HIS A 358 -2.72 -12.78 -18.28
C HIS A 358 -2.82 -11.25 -18.36
N LEU A 359 -3.44 -10.59 -17.37
CA LEU A 359 -3.54 -9.15 -17.34
C LEU A 359 -2.17 -8.49 -17.15
N LYS A 360 -1.96 -7.43 -17.91
CA LYS A 360 -0.75 -6.62 -17.89
C LYS A 360 -1.15 -5.17 -17.67
N VAL A 361 -0.44 -4.49 -16.78
CA VAL A 361 -0.64 -3.06 -16.49
C VAL A 361 0.67 -2.33 -16.73
N SER A 362 0.62 -1.17 -17.38
CA SER A 362 1.77 -0.32 -17.66
C SER A 362 1.52 1.12 -17.21
N CYS A 363 2.55 1.97 -17.30
CA CYS A 363 2.41 3.41 -17.02
C CYS A 363 1.39 4.12 -17.92
N SER A 364 0.99 3.50 -19.03
CA SER A 364 0.00 4.02 -19.98
C SER A 364 -1.33 3.28 -19.92
N SER A 365 -1.49 2.30 -19.01
CA SER A 365 -2.72 1.52 -18.79
C SER A 365 -3.68 2.19 -17.82
#